data_AF-A0A971M6Y3-F1
#
_entry.id   AF-A0A971M6Y3-F1
#
_cell.length_a   1.000
_cell.length_b   1.000
_cell.length_c   1.000
_cell.angle_alpha   90.00
_cell.angle_beta   90.00
_cell.angle_gamma   90.00
#
_symmetry.space_group_name_H-M   'P 1'
#
loop_
_entity.id
_entity.type
_entity.pdbx_description
1 polymer ?
#
loop_
_entity_poly.entity_id
_entity_poly.type
_entity_poly.pdbx_seq_one_letter_code
_entity_poly.pdbx_strand_id
1 'polypeptide(L)'
;METENILDIIRKSQGKAAIISILEDIQEKYTYLPEEALRLVATETGCSLTDVYGVATFYKAFSLKPRGKHCVSACLGTACHVRGAETVVAEFKGQLNLQPGETTPDNEITFETVNCLGACALGPIVVSDGHYHANVTKREVKDIIKATREGTHGSGGASKDYEFSFEASCPQCGQSLIDAAYRIDGHPSIRIDVMTDVGTGWMRIPSLYGNFVKILEHAAPEDALLTPLCPHCGANLQGKLGCLECNAPMGTMNVDGGAGIISICSRKGCNGHILTLNGATI
;
A
#
# COMPACT_ATOMS: atom_id res chain seq x y z
N MET A 1 -14.38 1.38 -26.65
CA MET A 1 -13.28 1.97 -25.88
C MET A 1 -13.23 3.44 -26.24
N GLU A 2 -13.33 4.34 -25.27
CA GLU A 2 -13.40 5.77 -25.55
C GLU A 2 -11.98 6.33 -25.77
N THR A 3 -11.67 6.68 -27.01
CA THR A 3 -10.34 7.17 -27.43
C THR A 3 -9.92 8.44 -26.67
N GLU A 4 -10.87 9.30 -26.30
CA GLU A 4 -10.63 10.54 -25.52
C GLU A 4 -9.95 10.25 -24.18
N ASN A 5 -10.33 9.16 -23.52
CA ASN A 5 -9.80 8.77 -22.22
C ASN A 5 -8.31 8.37 -22.26
N ILE A 6 -7.84 7.80 -23.37
CA ILE A 6 -6.44 7.40 -23.56
C ILE A 6 -5.59 8.63 -23.89
N LEU A 7 -6.13 9.56 -24.68
CA LEU A 7 -5.45 10.81 -25.01
C LEU A 7 -5.24 11.69 -23.76
N ASP A 8 -6.19 11.70 -22.84
CA ASP A 8 -6.03 12.42 -21.56
C ASP A 8 -4.95 11.81 -20.67
N ILE A 9 -4.83 10.48 -20.63
CA ILE A 9 -3.73 9.79 -19.91
C ILE A 9 -2.39 10.21 -20.51
N ILE A 10 -2.26 10.16 -21.84
CA ILE A 10 -1.02 10.52 -22.53
C ILE A 10 -0.63 11.99 -22.30
N ARG A 11 -1.60 12.91 -22.32
CA ARG A 11 -1.35 14.35 -22.12
C ARG A 11 -0.87 14.70 -20.72
N LYS A 12 -1.26 13.94 -19.69
CA LYS A 12 -0.82 14.14 -18.30
C LYS A 12 0.65 13.76 -18.11
N SER A 13 1.17 12.84 -18.91
CA SER A 13 2.49 12.24 -18.75
C SER A 13 3.47 12.81 -19.77
N GLN A 14 4.15 13.93 -19.44
CA GLN A 14 5.08 14.60 -20.37
C GLN A 14 6.48 13.94 -20.41
N GLY A 15 6.88 13.47 -21.60
CA GLY A 15 8.27 13.12 -21.95
C GLY A 15 8.49 11.69 -22.49
N LYS A 16 9.60 11.43 -23.20
CA LYS A 16 9.94 10.08 -23.74
C LYS A 16 10.21 9.03 -22.66
N ALA A 17 10.52 9.44 -21.43
CA ALA A 17 10.62 8.56 -20.26
C ALA A 17 9.24 8.11 -19.73
N ALA A 18 8.14 8.58 -20.32
CA ALA A 18 6.78 8.34 -19.83
C ALA A 18 6.08 7.12 -20.45
N ILE A 19 6.69 6.37 -21.38
CA ILE A 19 6.00 5.22 -22.02
C ILE A 19 5.58 4.19 -20.97
N ILE A 20 6.45 3.85 -20.02
CA ILE A 20 6.13 2.89 -18.96
C ILE A 20 4.93 3.40 -18.15
N SER A 21 4.97 4.65 -17.67
CA SER A 21 3.88 5.26 -16.89
C SER A 21 2.57 5.36 -17.67
N ILE A 22 2.62 5.71 -18.96
CA ILE A 22 1.43 5.75 -19.83
C ILE A 22 0.83 4.35 -19.96
N LEU A 23 1.66 3.31 -20.13
CA LEU A 23 1.19 1.93 -20.21
C LEU A 23 0.64 1.44 -18.86
N GLU A 24 1.23 1.85 -17.74
CA GLU A 24 0.71 1.58 -16.40
C GLU A 24 -0.69 2.17 -16.22
N ASP A 25 -0.88 3.46 -16.54
CA ASP A 25 -2.17 4.15 -16.44
C ASP A 25 -3.25 3.52 -17.35
N ILE A 26 -2.87 3.14 -18.59
CA ILE A 26 -3.78 2.45 -19.52
C ILE A 26 -4.17 1.08 -18.95
N GLN A 27 -3.20 0.31 -18.46
CA GLN A 27 -3.48 -1.01 -17.89
C GLN A 27 -4.29 -0.91 -16.60
N GLU A 28 -4.08 0.09 -15.76
CA GLU A 28 -4.91 0.31 -14.57
C GLU A 28 -6.37 0.57 -14.95
N LYS A 29 -6.60 1.34 -16.02
CA LYS A 29 -7.94 1.66 -16.50
C LYS A 29 -8.64 0.49 -17.21
N TYR A 30 -7.90 -0.27 -18.01
CA TYR A 30 -8.47 -1.29 -18.90
C TYR A 30 -8.14 -2.74 -18.49
N THR A 31 -7.40 -2.96 -17.39
CA THR A 31 -6.83 -4.24 -16.89
C THR A 31 -5.84 -4.94 -17.81
N TYR A 32 -5.67 -4.46 -19.04
CA TYR A 32 -4.69 -4.92 -20.01
C TYR A 32 -4.30 -3.78 -20.96
N LEU A 33 -3.43 -4.07 -21.92
CA LEU A 33 -3.01 -3.15 -22.97
C LEU A 33 -3.63 -3.52 -24.32
N PRO A 34 -4.75 -2.88 -24.72
CA PRO A 34 -5.37 -3.06 -26.02
C PRO A 34 -4.44 -2.61 -27.15
N GLU A 35 -4.49 -3.30 -28.30
CA GLU A 35 -3.72 -2.92 -29.48
C GLU A 35 -4.02 -1.47 -29.93
N GLU A 36 -5.28 -1.05 -29.92
CA GLU A 36 -5.66 0.32 -30.26
C GLU A 36 -4.99 1.35 -29.33
N ALA A 37 -4.88 1.03 -28.03
CA ALA A 37 -4.21 1.90 -27.06
C ALA A 37 -2.70 1.99 -27.36
N LEU A 38 -2.03 0.88 -27.66
CA LEU A 38 -0.61 0.87 -28.02
C LEU A 38 -0.33 1.68 -29.31
N ARG A 39 -1.22 1.59 -30.30
CA ARG A 39 -1.14 2.38 -31.54
C ARG A 39 -1.29 3.88 -31.28
N LEU A 40 -2.20 4.28 -30.39
CA LEU A 40 -2.37 5.67 -29.97
C LEU A 40 -1.12 6.17 -29.23
N VAL A 41 -0.61 5.38 -28.28
CA VAL A 41 0.63 5.73 -27.55
C VAL A 41 1.80 5.93 -28.52
N ALA A 42 1.98 5.03 -29.50
CA ALA A 42 3.04 5.17 -30.51
C ALA A 42 2.89 6.47 -31.32
N THR A 43 1.66 6.78 -31.75
CA THR A 43 1.36 7.98 -32.55
C THR A 43 1.64 9.26 -31.77
N GLU A 44 1.16 9.35 -30.53
CA GLU A 44 1.25 10.58 -29.72
C GLU A 44 2.65 10.80 -29.13
N THR A 45 3.37 9.73 -28.78
CA THR A 45 4.73 9.83 -28.22
C THR A 45 5.82 9.96 -29.31
N GLY A 46 5.47 9.71 -30.58
CA GLY A 46 6.39 9.69 -31.70
C GLY A 46 7.34 8.48 -31.70
N CYS A 47 7.05 7.44 -30.91
CA CYS A 47 7.79 6.19 -30.87
C CYS A 47 7.28 5.20 -31.93
N SER A 48 8.13 4.26 -32.35
CA SER A 48 7.65 3.20 -33.25
C SER A 48 6.73 2.24 -32.50
N LEU A 49 5.73 1.69 -33.18
CA LEU A 49 4.84 0.69 -32.59
C LEU A 49 5.63 -0.53 -32.09
N THR A 50 6.71 -0.89 -32.79
CA THR A 50 7.63 -1.97 -32.40
C THR A 50 8.30 -1.70 -31.06
N ASP A 51 8.75 -0.46 -30.80
CA ASP A 51 9.36 -0.09 -29.52
C ASP A 51 8.34 -0.19 -28.38
N VAL A 52 7.10 0.27 -28.62
CA VAL A 52 6.01 0.19 -27.65
C VAL A 52 5.68 -1.26 -27.31
N TYR A 53 5.57 -2.14 -28.31
CA TYR A 53 5.42 -3.59 -28.09
C TYR A 53 6.63 -4.20 -27.39
N GLY A 54 7.84 -3.73 -27.71
CA GLY A 54 9.07 -4.14 -27.03
C GLY A 54 8.98 -3.89 -25.53
N VAL A 55 8.57 -2.68 -25.12
CA VAL A 55 8.35 -2.34 -23.70
C VAL A 55 7.23 -3.18 -23.09
N ALA A 56 6.07 -3.26 -23.75
CA ALA A 56 4.90 -3.97 -23.23
C ALA A 56 5.12 -5.49 -23.06
N THR A 57 6.03 -6.08 -23.83
CA THR A 57 6.37 -7.51 -23.73
C THR A 57 7.60 -7.79 -22.86
N PHE A 58 8.47 -6.79 -22.66
CA PHE A 58 9.66 -6.93 -21.83
C PHE A 58 9.33 -7.03 -20.34
N TYR A 59 8.40 -6.19 -19.85
CA TYR A 59 7.99 -6.20 -18.44
C TYR A 59 6.84 -7.17 -18.19
N LYS A 60 7.06 -8.14 -17.30
CA LYS A 60 6.00 -9.08 -16.86
C LYS A 60 4.80 -8.41 -16.18
N ALA A 61 4.97 -7.18 -15.68
CA ALA A 61 3.89 -6.41 -15.09
C ALA A 61 2.81 -6.02 -16.12
N PHE A 62 3.18 -5.96 -17.41
CA PHE A 62 2.25 -5.63 -18.48
C PHE A 62 1.61 -6.89 -19.09
N SER A 63 0.34 -6.76 -19.46
CA SER A 63 -0.44 -7.81 -20.10
C SER A 63 -1.09 -7.31 -21.37
N LEU A 64 -0.80 -8.00 -22.47
CA LEU A 64 -1.47 -7.80 -23.77
C LEU A 64 -2.80 -8.56 -23.87
N LYS A 65 -3.10 -9.42 -22.89
CA LYS A 65 -4.34 -10.19 -22.82
C LYS A 65 -5.25 -9.62 -21.75
N PRO A 66 -6.58 -9.63 -21.95
CA PRO A 66 -7.53 -9.22 -20.93
C PRO A 66 -7.28 -9.96 -19.61
N ARG A 67 -7.08 -9.19 -18.55
CA ARG A 67 -7.01 -9.72 -17.19
C ARG A 67 -8.35 -9.48 -16.49
N GLY A 68 -8.63 -10.34 -15.54
CA GLY A 68 -9.76 -10.14 -14.64
C GLY A 68 -9.55 -8.89 -13.80
N LYS A 69 -10.63 -8.45 -13.19
CA LYS A 69 -10.63 -7.31 -12.26
C LYS A 69 -9.62 -7.48 -11.11
N HIS A 70 -9.40 -8.73 -10.70
CA HIS A 70 -8.51 -9.12 -9.63
C HIS A 70 -7.40 -10.05 -10.14
N CYS A 71 -6.19 -9.91 -9.59
CA CYS A 71 -5.02 -10.71 -9.94
C CYS A 71 -4.51 -11.47 -8.72
N VAL A 72 -4.44 -12.80 -8.83
CA VAL A 72 -3.90 -13.69 -7.81
C VAL A 72 -2.63 -14.36 -8.33
N SER A 73 -1.50 -14.13 -7.67
CA SER A 73 -0.18 -14.65 -8.04
C SER A 73 0.37 -15.54 -6.94
N ALA A 74 0.58 -16.83 -7.23
CA ALA A 74 1.17 -17.78 -6.28
C ALA A 74 2.68 -17.95 -6.51
N CYS A 75 3.48 -17.90 -5.43
CA CYS A 75 4.92 -18.08 -5.52
C CYS A 75 5.30 -19.57 -5.65
N LEU A 76 6.02 -19.89 -6.72
CA LEU A 76 6.66 -21.19 -6.97
C LEU A 76 8.20 -21.11 -6.91
N GLY A 77 8.73 -20.12 -6.21
CA GLY A 77 10.18 -20.04 -5.95
C GLY A 77 10.67 -21.18 -5.08
N THR A 78 11.97 -21.46 -5.11
CA THR A 78 12.57 -22.62 -4.45
C THR A 78 12.13 -22.79 -2.99
N ALA A 79 12.13 -21.70 -2.21
CA ALA A 79 11.71 -21.74 -0.82
C ALA A 79 10.21 -22.09 -0.65
N CYS A 80 9.34 -21.54 -1.50
CA CYS A 80 7.90 -21.83 -1.46
C CYS A 80 7.60 -23.24 -2.00
N HIS A 81 8.28 -23.65 -3.05
CA HIS A 81 8.17 -24.98 -3.64
C HIS A 81 8.52 -26.08 -2.62
N VAL A 82 9.65 -25.96 -1.92
CA VAL A 82 10.05 -26.92 -0.87
C VAL A 82 9.06 -26.93 0.31
N ARG A 83 8.37 -25.82 0.57
CA ARG A 83 7.31 -25.72 1.59
C ARG A 83 5.93 -26.16 1.10
N GLY A 84 5.83 -26.76 -0.09
CA GLY A 84 4.60 -27.36 -0.59
C GLY A 84 3.66 -26.39 -1.30
N ALA A 85 4.15 -25.27 -1.85
CA ALA A 85 3.34 -24.31 -2.61
C ALA A 85 2.59 -24.93 -3.80
N GLU A 86 3.07 -26.05 -4.35
CA GLU A 86 2.35 -26.79 -5.40
C GLU A 86 0.97 -27.27 -4.95
N THR A 87 0.80 -27.62 -3.67
CA THR A 87 -0.50 -28.04 -3.13
C THR A 87 -1.49 -26.88 -3.06
N VAL A 88 -0.99 -25.67 -2.77
CA VAL A 88 -1.75 -24.42 -2.78
C VAL A 88 -2.16 -24.09 -4.21
N VAL A 89 -1.22 -24.13 -5.16
CA VAL A 89 -1.49 -23.89 -6.58
C VAL A 89 -2.52 -24.88 -7.13
N ALA A 90 -2.39 -26.17 -6.81
CA ALA A 90 -3.34 -27.20 -7.23
C ALA A 90 -4.77 -26.93 -6.70
N GLU A 91 -4.89 -26.41 -5.48
CA GLU A 91 -6.18 -26.04 -4.91
C GLU A 91 -6.79 -24.81 -5.59
N PHE A 92 -5.99 -23.78 -5.90
CA PHE A 92 -6.46 -22.65 -6.70
C PHE A 92 -6.97 -23.11 -8.08
N LYS A 93 -6.21 -23.98 -8.76
CA LYS A 93 -6.65 -24.57 -10.04
C LYS A 93 -7.98 -25.30 -9.90
N GLY A 94 -8.13 -26.10 -8.84
CA GLY A 94 -9.35 -26.87 -8.59
C GLY A 94 -10.58 -26.01 -8.28
N GLN A 95 -10.42 -24.98 -7.45
CA GLN A 95 -11.53 -24.11 -7.06
C GLN A 95 -11.93 -23.10 -8.12
N LEU A 96 -10.96 -22.52 -8.84
CA LEU A 96 -11.23 -21.56 -9.93
C LEU A 96 -11.51 -22.25 -11.26
N ASN A 97 -11.17 -23.54 -11.39
CA ASN A 97 -11.23 -24.31 -12.64
C ASN A 97 -10.42 -23.64 -13.77
N LEU A 98 -9.21 -23.19 -13.44
CA LEU A 98 -8.29 -22.47 -14.33
C LEU A 98 -6.89 -23.07 -14.31
N GLN A 99 -6.13 -22.86 -15.39
CA GLN A 99 -4.68 -22.99 -15.39
C GLN A 99 -4.00 -21.66 -15.03
N PRO A 100 -2.75 -21.69 -14.52
CA PRO A 100 -1.98 -20.48 -14.29
C PRO A 100 -1.79 -19.70 -15.60
N GLY A 101 -2.07 -18.40 -15.56
CA GLY A 101 -2.08 -17.49 -16.70
C GLY A 101 -3.46 -17.31 -17.34
N GLU A 102 -4.51 -17.97 -16.81
CA GLU A 102 -5.88 -17.83 -17.29
C GLU A 102 -6.73 -16.93 -16.38
N THR A 103 -7.82 -16.44 -16.95
CA THR A 103 -8.81 -15.59 -16.29
C THR A 103 -10.13 -16.35 -16.20
N THR A 104 -10.87 -16.16 -15.10
CA THR A 104 -12.18 -16.78 -14.90
C THR A 104 -13.19 -16.32 -15.97
N PRO A 105 -14.19 -17.15 -16.33
CA PRO A 105 -15.17 -16.79 -17.37
C PRO A 105 -16.01 -15.54 -17.08
N ASP A 106 -16.13 -15.16 -15.80
CA ASP A 106 -16.79 -13.93 -15.34
C ASP A 106 -15.88 -12.70 -15.42
N ASN A 107 -14.62 -12.85 -15.85
CA ASN A 107 -13.58 -11.82 -15.89
C ASN A 107 -13.31 -11.17 -14.52
N GLU A 108 -13.58 -11.88 -13.42
CA GLU A 108 -13.32 -11.36 -12.07
C GLU A 108 -11.89 -11.66 -11.62
N ILE A 109 -11.35 -12.86 -11.83
CA ILE A 109 -10.03 -13.27 -11.31
C ILE A 109 -9.12 -13.79 -12.42
N THR A 110 -7.92 -13.25 -12.52
CA THR A 110 -6.78 -13.88 -13.20
C THR A 110 -5.90 -14.60 -12.18
N PHE A 111 -5.64 -15.88 -12.40
CA PHE A 111 -4.74 -16.65 -11.55
C PHE A 111 -3.43 -16.94 -12.29
N GLU A 112 -2.29 -16.63 -11.68
CA GLU A 112 -0.98 -16.88 -12.25
C GLU A 112 0.01 -17.42 -11.22
N THR A 113 1.13 -17.95 -11.71
CA THR A 113 2.25 -18.37 -10.87
C THR A 113 3.48 -17.55 -11.21
N VAL A 114 4.26 -17.22 -10.17
CA VAL A 114 5.47 -16.43 -10.29
C VAL A 114 6.65 -17.15 -9.65
N ASN A 115 7.85 -16.89 -10.15
CA ASN A 115 9.05 -17.56 -9.66
C ASN A 115 9.49 -17.03 -8.29
N CYS A 116 9.30 -15.76 -7.98
CA CYS A 116 9.73 -15.21 -6.70
C CYS A 116 8.93 -13.95 -6.38
N LEU A 117 8.51 -13.84 -5.11
CA LEU A 117 7.85 -12.65 -4.54
C LEU A 117 8.72 -11.98 -3.46
N GLY A 118 10.00 -12.35 -3.34
CA GLY A 118 10.95 -11.70 -2.45
C GLY A 118 10.81 -11.98 -0.94
N ALA A 119 9.72 -12.60 -0.49
CA ALA A 119 9.43 -12.81 0.94
C ALA A 119 9.67 -14.25 1.42
N CYS A 120 10.78 -14.89 1.05
CA CYS A 120 11.04 -16.32 1.30
C CYS A 120 10.83 -16.81 2.74
N ALA A 121 11.01 -15.96 3.75
CA ALA A 121 10.76 -16.29 5.16
C ALA A 121 9.30 -16.66 5.43
N LEU A 122 8.36 -16.08 4.69
CA LEU A 122 6.90 -16.19 4.85
C LEU A 122 6.26 -17.24 3.92
N GLY A 123 7.06 -18.01 3.18
CA GLY A 123 6.56 -19.02 2.23
C GLY A 123 5.76 -20.15 2.90
N PRO A 124 4.75 -20.75 2.23
CA PRO A 124 4.22 -20.42 0.90
C PRO A 124 3.49 -19.07 0.86
N ILE A 125 3.69 -18.29 -0.21
CA ILE A 125 3.10 -16.96 -0.37
C ILE A 125 2.17 -16.92 -1.58
N VAL A 126 1.04 -16.27 -1.38
CA VAL A 126 0.11 -15.89 -2.44
C VAL A 126 -0.11 -14.38 -2.34
N VAL A 127 -0.16 -13.69 -3.47
CA VAL A 127 -0.50 -12.27 -3.52
C VAL A 127 -1.82 -12.11 -4.27
N SER A 128 -2.78 -11.38 -3.72
CA SER A 128 -4.04 -11.01 -4.39
C SER A 128 -4.16 -9.49 -4.43
N ASP A 129 -4.17 -8.89 -5.62
CA ASP A 129 -4.23 -7.43 -5.82
C ASP A 129 -3.19 -6.64 -5.01
N GLY A 130 -1.99 -7.20 -4.84
CA GLY A 130 -0.93 -6.60 -4.03
C GLY A 130 -0.96 -6.97 -2.54
N HIS A 131 -2.02 -7.61 -2.05
CA HIS A 131 -2.11 -8.11 -0.68
C HIS A 131 -1.31 -9.40 -0.51
N TYR A 132 -0.38 -9.44 0.46
CA TYR A 132 0.45 -10.61 0.74
C TYR A 132 -0.20 -11.55 1.74
N HIS A 133 -0.47 -12.78 1.32
CA HIS A 133 -0.88 -13.87 2.19
C HIS A 133 0.35 -14.73 2.54
N ALA A 134 0.69 -14.79 3.82
CA ALA A 134 1.84 -15.54 4.34
C ALA A 134 1.45 -16.93 4.86
N ASN A 135 2.40 -17.87 4.82
CA ASN A 135 2.24 -19.25 5.30
C ASN A 135 0.98 -19.96 4.77
N VAL A 136 0.61 -19.67 3.53
CA VAL A 136 -0.67 -20.09 2.95
C VAL A 136 -0.74 -21.62 2.89
N THR A 137 -1.84 -22.13 3.42
CA THR A 137 -2.21 -23.53 3.38
C THR A 137 -3.37 -23.76 2.41
N LYS A 138 -3.57 -25.02 2.03
CA LYS A 138 -4.69 -25.45 1.18
C LYS A 138 -6.06 -24.98 1.71
N ARG A 139 -6.24 -24.90 3.03
CA ARG A 139 -7.52 -24.56 3.65
C ARG A 139 -7.90 -23.09 3.46
N GLU A 140 -6.89 -22.22 3.42
CA GLU A 140 -7.06 -20.76 3.32
C GLU A 140 -7.37 -20.31 1.88
N VAL A 141 -7.09 -21.14 0.88
CA VAL A 141 -7.33 -20.82 -0.54
C VAL A 141 -8.77 -20.37 -0.80
N LYS A 142 -9.75 -21.04 -0.18
CA LYS A 142 -11.16 -20.69 -0.36
C LYS A 142 -11.47 -19.29 0.16
N ASP A 143 -10.91 -18.95 1.32
CA ASP A 143 -11.13 -17.67 1.96
C ASP A 143 -10.42 -16.55 1.18
N ILE A 144 -9.20 -16.82 0.66
CA ILE A 144 -8.47 -15.91 -0.22
C ILE A 144 -9.26 -15.62 -1.50
N ILE A 145 -9.81 -16.65 -2.17
CA ILE A 145 -10.63 -16.46 -3.38
C ILE A 145 -11.87 -15.62 -3.07
N LYS A 146 -12.55 -15.91 -1.95
CA LYS A 146 -13.74 -15.17 -1.54
C LYS A 146 -13.40 -13.69 -1.27
N ALA A 147 -12.36 -13.45 -0.47
CA ALA A 147 -11.89 -12.09 -0.15
C ALA A 147 -11.50 -11.31 -1.41
N THR A 148 -10.82 -11.98 -2.36
CA THR A 148 -10.45 -11.39 -3.64
C THR A 148 -11.70 -10.94 -4.43
N ARG A 149 -12.74 -11.79 -4.52
CA ARG A 149 -14.00 -11.45 -5.23
C ARG A 149 -14.81 -10.34 -4.57
N GLU A 150 -14.78 -10.27 -3.25
CA GLU A 150 -15.44 -9.20 -2.49
C GLU A 150 -14.70 -7.85 -2.67
N GLY A 151 -13.50 -7.91 -3.24
CA GLY A 151 -12.62 -6.77 -3.45
C GLY A 151 -11.64 -6.64 -2.29
N THR A 152 -10.43 -7.16 -2.49
CA THR A 152 -9.25 -6.68 -1.78
C THR A 152 -8.93 -5.30 -2.36
N HIS A 153 -9.54 -4.25 -1.81
CA HIS A 153 -9.46 -2.90 -2.36
C HIS A 153 -8.00 -2.42 -2.54
N GLY A 154 -7.50 -2.38 -3.78
CA GLY A 154 -6.40 -1.48 -4.17
C GLY A 154 -5.46 -1.94 -5.29
N SER A 155 -5.89 -1.89 -6.54
CA SER A 155 -4.99 -1.84 -7.71
C SER A 155 -4.22 -0.51 -7.73
N GLY A 156 -2.90 -0.56 -7.94
CA GLY A 156 -2.10 0.60 -8.35
C GLY A 156 -1.56 1.48 -7.22
N GLY A 157 -0.24 1.42 -6.99
CA GLY A 157 0.52 2.59 -6.57
C GLY A 157 0.19 3.28 -5.25
N ALA A 158 -0.18 2.57 -4.19
CA ALA A 158 0.07 3.01 -2.80
C ALA A 158 -0.18 1.84 -1.86
N SER A 159 0.82 1.52 -1.05
CA SER A 159 0.74 0.60 0.09
C SER A 159 -0.49 0.89 0.97
N LYS A 160 -1.53 0.07 0.84
CA LYS A 160 -2.59 -0.07 1.84
C LYS A 160 -2.88 -1.55 1.98
N ASP A 161 -2.11 -2.21 2.85
CA ASP A 161 -2.51 -3.37 3.63
C ASP A 161 -1.34 -3.81 4.55
N TYR A 162 -0.85 -2.85 5.32
CA TYR A 162 -0.17 -3.12 6.58
C TYR A 162 -0.87 -2.29 7.66
N GLU A 163 -2.14 -2.62 7.90
CA GLU A 163 -2.91 -2.12 9.03
C GLU A 163 -2.39 -2.78 10.32
N PHE A 164 -1.19 -2.38 10.73
CA PHE A 164 -0.62 -2.79 12.01
C PHE A 164 -1.20 -1.88 13.09
N SER A 165 -2.12 -2.43 13.90
CA SER A 165 -2.55 -1.76 15.12
C SER A 165 -1.41 -1.80 16.13
N PHE A 166 -1.10 -0.67 16.75
CA PHE A 166 0.01 -0.59 17.69
C PHE A 166 -0.37 0.17 18.96
N GLU A 167 0.27 -0.18 20.07
CA GLU A 167 0.14 0.59 21.31
C GLU A 167 1.22 1.68 21.36
N ALA A 168 0.82 2.92 21.63
CA ALA A 168 1.73 4.04 21.76
C ALA A 168 1.92 4.43 23.24
N SER A 169 3.17 4.65 23.65
CA SER A 169 3.50 5.18 24.97
C SER A 169 4.49 6.34 24.90
N CYS A 170 4.48 7.18 25.92
CA CYS A 170 5.40 8.30 26.03
C CYS A 170 6.84 7.79 26.24
N PRO A 171 7.84 8.25 25.45
CA PRO A 171 9.23 7.85 25.61
C PRO A 171 9.88 8.39 26.89
N GLN A 172 9.27 9.38 27.55
CA GLN A 172 9.82 9.98 28.78
C GLN A 172 9.23 9.37 30.06
N CYS A 173 7.90 9.24 30.16
CA CYS A 173 7.25 8.72 31.37
C CYS A 173 6.75 7.27 31.24
N GLY A 174 6.78 6.68 30.03
CA GLY A 174 6.31 5.32 29.77
C GLY A 174 4.79 5.12 29.81
N GLN A 175 4.01 6.17 30.10
CA GLN A 175 2.56 6.05 30.17
C GLN A 175 1.94 5.87 28.78
N SER A 176 0.88 5.07 28.73
CA SER A 176 0.12 4.83 27.51
C SER A 176 -0.54 6.12 27.02
N LEU A 177 -0.41 6.37 25.72
CA LEU A 177 -1.06 7.47 25.02
C LEU A 177 -2.36 7.03 24.34
N ILE A 178 -2.76 5.76 24.52
CA ILE A 178 -3.98 5.19 23.93
C ILE A 178 -5.22 5.72 24.65
N ASP A 179 -6.14 6.30 23.88
CA ASP A 179 -7.49 6.70 24.25
C ASP A 179 -8.48 5.68 23.67
N ALA A 180 -8.78 4.64 24.45
CA ALA A 180 -9.70 3.57 24.04
C ALA A 180 -11.17 4.02 23.96
N ALA A 181 -11.52 5.16 24.58
CA ALA A 181 -12.88 5.69 24.58
C ALA A 181 -13.22 6.37 23.26
N TYR A 182 -12.22 6.89 22.54
CA TYR A 182 -12.39 7.51 21.24
C TYR A 182 -11.77 6.65 20.14
N ARG A 183 -12.61 6.15 19.23
CA ARG A 183 -12.16 5.30 18.12
C ARG A 183 -12.16 6.05 16.79
N ILE A 184 -11.11 5.84 16.01
CA ILE A 184 -10.97 6.34 14.63
C ILE A 184 -10.90 5.09 13.74
N ASP A 185 -11.82 4.98 12.79
CA ASP A 185 -11.93 3.83 11.87
C ASP A 185 -12.02 2.48 12.60
N GLY A 186 -12.69 2.44 13.75
CA GLY A 186 -12.88 1.22 14.54
C GLY A 186 -11.74 0.87 15.51
N HIS A 187 -10.59 1.53 15.39
CA HIS A 187 -9.41 1.34 16.26
C HIS A 187 -9.33 2.40 17.37
N PRO A 188 -8.73 2.08 18.54
CA PRO A 188 -8.39 3.09 19.54
C PRO A 188 -7.61 4.26 18.93
N SER A 189 -7.78 5.44 19.49
CA SER A 189 -6.96 6.59 19.09
C SER A 189 -5.76 6.75 20.02
N ILE A 190 -4.73 7.42 19.55
CA ILE A 190 -3.65 7.95 20.37
C ILE A 190 -3.98 9.41 20.61
N ARG A 191 -4.00 9.82 21.87
CA ARG A 191 -4.22 11.20 22.28
C ARG A 191 -2.91 11.82 22.74
N ILE A 192 -2.55 12.93 22.12
CA ILE A 192 -1.43 13.78 22.57
C ILE A 192 -1.89 15.23 22.66
N ASP A 193 -1.18 16.02 23.45
CA ASP A 193 -1.37 17.46 23.42
C ASP A 193 -0.50 18.05 22.30
N VAL A 194 -0.95 19.15 21.71
CA VAL A 194 -0.26 19.88 20.67
C VAL A 194 -0.23 21.35 21.02
N MET A 195 0.96 21.92 21.00
CA MET A 195 1.16 23.36 21.11
C MET A 195 1.27 23.96 19.70
N THR A 196 0.51 25.02 19.49
CA THR A 196 0.44 25.79 18.26
C THR A 196 0.73 27.26 18.56
N ASP A 197 0.79 28.09 17.53
CA ASP A 197 0.86 29.54 17.64
C ASP A 197 -0.36 30.17 18.34
N VAL A 198 -1.53 29.53 18.23
CA VAL A 198 -2.79 30.00 18.84
C VAL A 198 -3.03 29.47 20.26
N GLY A 199 -2.23 28.51 20.73
CA GLY A 199 -2.33 27.93 22.07
C GLY A 199 -2.12 26.42 22.10
N THR A 200 -2.38 25.83 23.26
CA THR A 200 -2.29 24.37 23.48
C THR A 200 -3.68 23.75 23.41
N GLY A 201 -3.80 22.63 22.68
CA GLY A 201 -4.99 21.80 22.67
C GLY A 201 -4.64 20.33 22.44
N TRP A 202 -5.63 19.46 22.28
CA TRP A 202 -5.38 18.05 21.98
C TRP A 202 -5.37 17.72 20.49
N MET A 203 -4.64 16.67 20.14
CA MET A 203 -4.68 16.00 18.84
C MET A 203 -4.90 14.50 19.04
N ARG A 204 -5.75 13.92 18.20
CA ARG A 204 -5.96 12.49 18.09
C ARG A 204 -5.56 11.97 16.73
N ILE A 205 -4.94 10.81 16.74
CA ILE A 205 -4.55 10.04 15.56
C ILE A 205 -4.97 8.58 15.79
N PRO A 206 -5.26 7.81 14.73
CA PRO A 206 -5.57 6.39 14.88
C PRO A 206 -4.35 5.62 15.39
N SER A 207 -4.56 4.58 16.19
CA SER A 207 -3.51 3.62 16.60
C SER A 207 -3.19 2.61 15.49
N LEU A 208 -3.15 3.08 14.25
CA LEU A 208 -3.08 2.27 13.04
C LEU A 208 -2.02 2.83 12.09
N TYR A 209 -0.99 2.04 11.79
CA TYR A 209 0.06 2.46 10.87
C TYR A 209 -0.50 2.58 9.44
N GLY A 210 -0.06 3.59 8.68
CA GLY A 210 -0.59 3.88 7.35
C GLY A 210 -1.91 4.67 7.31
N ASN A 211 -2.51 4.98 8.47
CA ASN A 211 -3.67 5.88 8.53
C ASN A 211 -3.23 7.30 8.93
N PHE A 212 -3.60 8.28 8.12
CA PHE A 212 -3.11 9.67 8.18
C PHE A 212 -4.10 10.65 8.80
N VAL A 213 -5.24 10.16 9.32
CA VAL A 213 -6.25 11.02 9.92
C VAL A 213 -5.69 11.72 11.17
N LYS A 214 -5.75 13.05 11.20
CA LYS A 214 -5.39 13.89 12.35
C LYS A 214 -6.60 14.72 12.75
N ILE A 215 -7.11 14.50 13.97
CA ILE A 215 -8.23 15.25 14.54
C ILE A 215 -7.66 16.21 15.57
N LEU A 216 -7.86 17.51 15.40
CA LEU A 216 -7.39 18.54 16.32
C LEU A 216 -8.56 19.17 17.07
N GLU A 217 -8.33 19.53 18.33
CA GLU A 217 -9.28 20.32 19.13
C GLU A 217 -9.56 21.69 18.51
N HIS A 218 -8.49 22.36 18.09
CA HIS A 218 -8.54 23.68 17.49
C HIS A 218 -8.14 23.60 16.02
N ALA A 219 -8.84 24.36 15.18
CA ALA A 219 -8.49 24.47 13.77
C ALA A 219 -7.15 25.23 13.62
N ALA A 220 -6.07 24.52 13.35
CA ALA A 220 -4.80 25.12 12.92
C ALA A 220 -4.81 25.43 11.41
N PRO A 221 -4.09 26.44 10.91
CA PRO A 221 -3.94 26.65 9.46
C PRO A 221 -3.22 25.47 8.78
N GLU A 222 -3.44 25.30 7.47
CA GLU A 222 -2.60 24.37 6.68
C GLU A 222 -1.13 24.77 6.81
N ASP A 223 -0.22 23.80 6.76
CA ASP A 223 1.22 23.97 6.98
C ASP A 223 1.67 24.37 8.40
N ALA A 224 0.75 24.54 9.35
CA ALA A 224 1.12 24.83 10.74
C ALA A 224 2.02 23.72 11.33
N LEU A 225 3.05 24.13 12.07
CA LEU A 225 3.90 23.22 12.84
C LEU A 225 3.28 23.02 14.24
N LEU A 226 2.91 21.78 14.51
CA LEU A 226 2.31 21.35 15.77
C LEU A 226 3.40 20.79 16.68
N THR A 227 3.69 21.39 17.83
CA THR A 227 4.66 20.79 18.77
C THR A 227 3.96 19.73 19.62
N PRO A 228 4.29 18.43 19.48
CA PRO A 228 3.61 17.36 20.20
C PRO A 228 4.12 17.28 21.65
N LEU A 229 3.19 17.18 22.59
CA LEU A 229 3.43 17.09 24.03
C LEU A 229 2.74 15.85 24.62
N CYS A 230 3.37 15.26 25.62
CA CYS A 230 2.75 14.19 26.40
C CYS A 230 1.64 14.77 27.30
N PRO A 231 0.39 14.26 27.23
CA PRO A 231 -0.72 14.75 28.06
C PRO A 231 -0.55 14.39 29.55
N HIS A 232 0.35 13.46 29.87
CA HIS A 232 0.55 12.98 31.23
C HIS A 232 1.68 13.70 31.98
N CYS A 233 2.81 13.96 31.30
CA CYS A 233 3.98 14.59 31.93
C CYS A 233 4.40 15.93 31.31
N GLY A 234 3.72 16.38 30.25
CA GLY A 234 4.04 17.63 29.55
C GLY A 234 5.35 17.59 28.74
N ALA A 235 6.00 16.42 28.63
CA ALA A 235 7.25 16.30 27.90
C ALA A 235 7.07 16.59 26.40
N ASN A 236 8.03 17.31 25.83
CA ASN A 236 8.11 17.50 24.38
C ASN A 236 8.46 16.18 23.70
N LEU A 237 7.59 15.73 22.80
CA LEU A 237 7.71 14.47 22.08
C LEU A 237 8.49 14.63 20.77
N GLN A 238 8.97 15.82 20.43
CA GLN A 238 9.72 16.06 19.20
C GLN A 238 11.03 15.28 19.18
N GLY A 239 11.18 14.44 18.16
CA GLY A 239 12.37 13.64 17.89
C GLY A 239 13.45 14.41 17.12
N LYS A 240 14.57 13.73 16.88
CA LYS A 240 15.72 14.25 16.13
C LYS A 240 15.57 14.14 14.61
N LEU A 241 14.65 13.30 14.15
CA LEU A 241 14.42 13.03 12.72
C LEU A 241 13.50 14.09 12.12
N GLY A 242 13.87 14.57 10.94
CA GLY A 242 13.00 15.36 10.08
C GLY A 242 12.14 14.46 9.20
N CYS A 243 10.94 14.94 8.85
CA CYS A 243 10.05 14.27 7.93
C CYS A 243 10.68 14.13 6.53
N LEU A 244 10.62 12.95 5.93
CA LEU A 244 11.19 12.69 4.60
C LEU A 244 10.50 13.47 3.48
N GLU A 245 9.23 13.85 3.66
CA GLU A 245 8.44 14.56 2.65
C GLU A 245 8.64 16.07 2.70
N CYS A 246 8.64 16.66 3.90
CA CYS A 246 8.60 18.12 4.08
C CYS A 246 9.68 18.68 5.02
N ASN A 247 10.57 17.83 5.52
CA ASN A 247 11.67 18.17 6.44
C ASN A 247 11.24 18.82 7.78
N ALA A 248 9.94 18.82 8.09
CA ALA A 248 9.44 19.31 9.37
C ALA A 248 9.83 18.36 10.52
N PRO A 249 9.94 18.85 11.76
CA PRO A 249 10.18 17.99 12.91
C PRO A 249 9.10 16.91 13.07
N MET A 250 9.48 15.78 13.65
CA MET A 250 8.56 14.66 13.87
C MET A 250 8.34 14.43 15.37
N GLY A 251 7.11 14.15 15.76
CA GLY A 251 6.77 13.66 17.11
C GLY A 251 7.05 12.17 17.22
N THR A 252 7.80 11.76 18.24
CA THR A 252 8.22 10.38 18.49
C THR A 252 7.51 9.78 19.69
N MET A 253 7.04 8.55 19.53
CA MET A 253 6.41 7.75 20.59
C MET A 253 6.95 6.32 20.56
N ASN A 254 6.97 5.66 21.72
CA ASN A 254 7.35 4.26 21.81
C ASN A 254 6.19 3.37 21.37
N VAL A 255 6.51 2.31 20.65
CA VAL A 255 5.56 1.29 20.19
C VAL A 255 5.79 -0.02 20.93
N ASP A 256 4.69 -0.72 21.28
CA ASP A 256 4.68 -2.08 21.86
C ASP A 256 5.65 -2.24 23.03
N GLY A 257 5.53 -1.37 24.04
CA GLY A 257 6.38 -1.40 25.23
C GLY A 257 7.85 -1.01 25.00
N GLY A 258 8.17 -0.38 23.87
CA GLY A 258 9.51 0.08 23.52
C GLY A 258 10.26 -0.81 22.52
N ALA A 259 9.60 -1.81 21.94
CA ALA A 259 10.14 -2.62 20.84
C ALA A 259 10.29 -1.85 19.52
N GLY A 260 9.70 -0.65 19.44
CA GLY A 260 9.87 0.25 18.32
C GLY A 260 9.58 1.71 18.63
N ILE A 261 9.76 2.55 17.62
CA ILE A 261 9.50 3.99 17.66
C ILE A 261 8.64 4.35 16.45
N ILE A 262 7.54 5.04 16.69
CA ILE A 262 6.78 5.71 15.64
C ILE A 262 7.09 7.20 15.65
N SER A 263 7.38 7.75 14.48
CA SER A 263 7.63 9.17 14.25
C SER A 263 6.56 9.72 13.33
N ILE A 264 5.86 10.79 13.72
CA ILE A 264 4.76 11.38 12.95
C ILE A 264 5.08 12.83 12.63
N CYS A 265 4.90 13.25 11.38
CA CYS A 265 5.17 14.62 10.98
C CYS A 265 4.30 15.63 11.74
N SER A 266 4.98 16.64 12.29
CA SER A 266 4.37 17.73 13.06
C SER A 266 3.67 18.76 12.18
N ARG A 267 3.89 18.74 10.86
CA ARG A 267 3.25 19.67 9.93
C ARG A 267 1.81 19.24 9.63
N LYS A 268 0.86 20.15 9.82
CA LYS A 268 -0.53 19.95 9.38
C LYS A 268 -0.60 19.88 7.85
N GLY A 269 -1.24 18.84 7.31
CA GLY A 269 -1.33 18.58 5.86
C GLY A 269 -0.25 17.64 5.31
N CYS A 270 0.77 17.29 6.10
CA CYS A 270 1.77 16.29 5.72
C CYS A 270 1.41 14.92 6.30
N ASN A 271 1.50 13.90 5.45
CA ASN A 271 1.17 12.52 5.76
C ASN A 271 2.39 11.71 6.23
N GLY A 272 3.60 12.25 6.06
CA GLY A 272 4.83 11.57 6.45
C GLY A 272 4.83 11.04 7.89
N HIS A 273 5.06 9.75 8.02
CA HIS A 273 5.36 9.06 9.26
C HIS A 273 6.41 7.98 8.99
N ILE A 274 7.07 7.53 10.05
CA ILE A 274 8.12 6.51 9.99
C ILE A 274 7.90 5.57 11.18
N LEU A 275 7.84 4.26 10.92
CA LEU A 275 7.81 3.25 11.98
C LEU A 275 9.13 2.48 11.98
N THR A 276 9.79 2.44 13.13
CA THR A 276 11.01 1.66 13.32
C THR A 276 10.74 0.55 14.33
N LEU A 277 10.76 -0.71 13.89
CA LEU A 277 10.58 -1.89 14.74
C LEU A 277 11.89 -2.68 14.79
N ASN A 278 12.42 -2.97 15.99
CA ASN A 278 13.61 -3.82 16.17
C ASN A 278 14.82 -3.50 15.25
N GLY A 279 15.04 -2.22 14.92
CA GLY A 279 16.14 -1.76 14.06
C GLY A 279 15.86 -1.80 12.55
N ALA A 280 14.69 -2.27 12.12
CA ALA A 280 14.20 -2.13 10.74
C ALA A 280 13.28 -0.91 10.64
N THR A 281 13.50 -0.06 9.64
CA THR A 281 12.64 1.10 9.35
C THR A 281 11.68 0.72 8.23
N ILE A 282 10.39 0.93 8.45
CA ILE A 282 9.28 0.63 7.55
C ILE A 282 8.58 1.94 7.19
#